data_AF-E2AMS4-F1
#
_entry.id   AF-E2AMS4-F1
#
_cell.length_a   1.000
_cell.length_b   1.000
_cell.length_c   1.000
_cell.angle_alpha   90.00
_cell.angle_beta   90.00
_cell.angle_gamma   90.00
#
_symmetry.space_group_name_H-M   'P 1'
#
loop_
_entity.id
_entity.type
_entity.pdbx_description
1 polymer ?
#
loop_
_entity_poly.entity_id
_entity_poly.type
_entity_poly.pdbx_seq_one_letter_code
_entity_poly.pdbx_strand_id
1 'polypeptide(L)' 'YVISKLKRPLRGHRFESIDEIKEKSKKELKAIPTIEFQKCFEDWKNRWHKCIVSGGDYFE' A
#
# COMPACT_ATOMS: atom_id res chain seq x y z
N TYR A 1 -1.17 -3.65 1.65
CA TYR A 1 0.05 -4.29 1.12
C TYR A 1 1.16 -3.26 0.93
N VAL A 2 1.28 -2.58 -0.21
CA VAL A 2 2.31 -1.53 -0.40
C VAL A 2 1.84 -0.16 0.08
N ILE A 3 0.60 0.24 -0.24
CA ILE A 3 0.03 1.53 0.19
C ILE A 3 0.01 1.65 1.72
N SER A 4 -0.22 0.55 2.43
CA SER A 4 -0.15 0.52 3.90
C SER A 4 1.28 0.78 4.40
N LYS A 5 2.30 0.30 3.70
CA LYS A 5 3.71 0.54 4.05
C LYS A 5 4.11 1.99 3.78
N LEU A 6 3.60 2.59 2.70
CA LEU A 6 3.76 4.02 2.41
C LEU A 6 3.04 4.92 3.43
N LYS A 7 1.79 4.58 3.80
CA LYS A 7 0.97 5.42 4.68
C LYS A 7 1.42 5.38 6.15
N ARG A 8 1.95 4.26 6.63
CA ARG A 8 2.41 4.10 8.03
C ARG A 8 3.39 5.19 8.49
N PRO A 9 4.51 5.45 7.80
CA PRO A 9 5.48 6.48 8.22
C PRO A 9 4.94 7.92 8.08
N LEU A 10 3.95 8.14 7.22
CA LEU A 10 3.35 9.46 6.99
C LEU A 10 2.17 9.74 7.95
N ARG A 11 1.66 8.73 8.65
CA ARG A 11 0.45 8.85 9.47
C ARG A 11 0.72 9.67 10.73
N GLY A 12 -0.17 10.61 11.02
CA GLY A 12 -0.08 11.46 12.21
C GLY A 12 0.98 12.55 12.11
N HIS A 13 1.69 12.66 10.98
CA HIS A 13 2.60 13.76 10.73
C HIS A 13 1.85 14.89 10.02
N ARG A 14 1.95 16.11 10.58
CA ARG A 14 1.50 17.33 9.92
C ARG A 14 2.63 17.84 9.04
N PHE A 15 2.29 18.22 7.81
CA PHE A 15 3.23 18.79 6.85
C PHE A 15 2.85 20.26 6.65
N GLU A 16 3.85 21.11 6.49
CA GLU A 16 3.68 22.56 6.34
C GLU A 16 3.35 22.94 4.89
N SER A 17 3.66 22.07 3.92
CA SER A 17 3.38 22.32 2.50
C SER A 17 3.06 21.07 1.69
N ILE A 18 2.46 21.29 0.52
CA ILE A 18 2.20 20.23 -0.47
C ILE A 18 3.52 19.66 -1.01
N ASP A 19 4.56 20.48 -1.14
CA ASP A 19 5.84 20.02 -1.67
C ASP A 19 6.56 19.12 -0.66
N GLU A 20 6.46 19.43 0.64
CA GLU A 20 7.00 18.60 1.71
C GLU A 20 6.35 17.21 1.73
N ILE A 21 5.02 17.13 1.62
CA ILE A 21 4.33 15.83 1.59
C ILE A 21 4.66 15.04 0.31
N LYS A 22 4.83 15.70 -0.84
CA LYS A 22 5.24 15.05 -2.08
C LYS A 22 6.65 14.47 -1.96
N GLU A 23 7.59 15.24 -1.43
CA GLU A 23 8.99 14.82 -1.26
C GLU A 23 9.09 13.64 -0.30
N LYS A 24 8.49 13.77 0.90
CA LYS A 24 8.49 12.70 1.90
C LYS A 24 7.78 11.45 1.38
N SER A 25 6.63 11.59 0.73
CA SER A 25 5.93 10.44 0.12
C SER A 25 6.77 9.76 -0.96
N LYS A 26 7.47 10.52 -1.81
CA LYS A 26 8.35 9.97 -2.86
C LYS A 26 9.55 9.24 -2.25
N LYS A 27 10.12 9.77 -1.17
CA LYS A 27 11.22 9.13 -0.44
C LYS A 27 10.78 7.80 0.15
N GLU A 28 9.66 7.78 0.88
CA GLU A 28 9.11 6.57 1.48
C GLU A 28 8.75 5.53 0.40
N LEU A 29 8.16 5.96 -0.72
CA LEU A 29 7.83 5.07 -1.83
C LEU A 29 9.08 4.40 -2.42
N LYS A 30 10.16 5.17 -2.63
CA LYS A 30 11.44 4.65 -3.17
C LYS A 30 12.17 3.74 -2.19
N ALA A 31 11.92 3.87 -0.89
CA ALA A 31 12.50 3.00 0.13
C ALA A 31 11.85 1.61 0.16
N ILE A 32 10.67 1.42 -0.46
CA ILE A 32 10.01 0.12 -0.52
C ILE A 32 10.74 -0.79 -1.52
N PRO A 33 11.25 -1.95 -1.09
CA PRO A 33 11.91 -2.89 -2.00
C PRO A 33 10.97 -3.42 -3.10
N THR A 34 11.48 -3.62 -4.30
CA THR A 34 10.71 -4.16 -5.45
C THR A 34 10.02 -5.48 -5.13
N ILE A 35 10.65 -6.35 -4.32
CA ILE A 35 10.08 -7.63 -3.89
C ILE A 35 8.75 -7.46 -3.13
N GLU A 36 8.54 -6.35 -2.45
CA GLU A 36 7.28 -6.09 -1.73
C GLU A 36 6.14 -5.75 -2.69
N PHE A 37 6.44 -5.14 -3.85
CA PHE A 37 5.47 -4.96 -4.92
C PHE A 37 5.12 -6.29 -5.58
N GLN A 38 6.12 -7.15 -5.84
CA GLN A 38 5.89 -8.49 -6.38
C GLN A 38 4.99 -9.33 -5.47
N LYS A 39 5.28 -9.37 -4.16
CA LYS A 39 4.43 -10.04 -3.17
C LYS A 39 3.00 -9.48 -3.16
N CYS A 40 2.83 -8.17 -3.31
CA CYS A 40 1.50 -7.56 -3.37
C CYS A 40 0.68 -8.07 -4.57
N PHE A 41 1.30 -8.31 -5.72
CA PHE A 41 0.62 -8.89 -6.87
C PHE A 41 0.20 -10.34 -6.62
N GLU A 42 1.05 -11.13 -5.95
CA GLU A 42 0.71 -12.49 -5.53
C GLU A 42 -0.46 -12.49 -4.54
N ASP A 43 -0.43 -11.62 -3.53
CA ASP A 43 -1.53 -11.46 -2.56
C ASP A 43 -2.84 -11.07 -3.24
N TRP A 44 -2.80 -10.21 -4.27
CA TRP A 44 -3.99 -9.84 -5.03
C TRP A 44 -4.61 -11.02 -5.77
N LYS A 45 -3.81 -11.90 -6.37
CA LYS A 45 -4.33 -13.13 -6.99
C LYS A 45 -5.05 -14.01 -5.97
N ASN A 46 -4.50 -14.15 -4.77
CA ASN A 46 -5.13 -14.90 -3.68
C ASN A 46 -6.45 -14.24 -3.23
N ARG A 47 -6.50 -12.91 -3.15
CA ARG A 47 -7.73 -12.18 -2.82
C ARG A 47 -8.81 -12.31 -3.90
N TRP A 48 -8.44 -12.33 -5.17
CA TRP A 48 -9.44 -12.57 -6.23
C TRP A 48 -10.11 -13.93 -6.05
N HIS A 49 -9.34 -14.97 -5.71
CA HIS A 49 -9.91 -16.28 -5.44
C HIS A 49 -10.86 -16.26 -4.23
N LYS A 50 -10.48 -15.57 -3.14
CA LYS A 50 -11.35 -15.37 -1.98
C LYS A 50 -12.65 -14.64 -2.34
N CYS A 51 -12.60 -13.65 -3.23
CA CYS A 51 -13.78 -12.92 -3.71
C CYS A 51 -14.77 -13.81 -4.46
N ILE A 52 -14.25 -14.77 -5.23
CA ILE A 52 -15.09 -15.76 -5.92
C ILE A 52 -15.76 -16.68 -4.90
N VAL A 53 -14.99 -17.18 -3.93
CA VAL A 53 -15.51 -18.06 -2.86
C VAL A 53 -16.54 -17.35 -1.99
N SER A 54 -16.38 -16.04 -1.74
CA SER A 54 -17.35 -15.23 -0.99
C SER A 54 -18.57 -14.82 -1.80
N GLY A 55 -18.69 -15.22 -3.07
CA GLY A 55 -19.80 -14.80 -3.93
C GLY A 55 -19.85 -13.28 -4.19
N GLY A 56 -18.71 -12.60 -4.03
CA GLY A 56 -18.61 -11.14 -4.13
C GLY A 56 -18.77 -10.38 -2.81
N ASP A 57 -19.10 -11.06 -1.71
CA ASP A 57 -19.17 -10.41 -0.39
C ASP A 57 -17.78 -9.98 0.09
N TYR A 58 -17.74 -8.98 0.99
CA TYR A 58 -16.50 -8.58 1.65
C TYR A 58 -15.93 -9.72 2.49
N PHE A 59 -14.61 -9.87 2.45
CA PHE A 59 -13.86 -10.90 3.16
C PHE A 59 -12.54 -10.33 3.73
N GLU A 60 -12.02 -11.00 4.75
CA GLU A 60 -10.69 -10.75 5.32
C GLU A 60 -9.55 -11.38 4.48
#